data_AF-A0A961DGG9-F1
#
_entry.id   AF-A0A961DGG9-F1
#
_cell.length_a   1.000
_cell.length_b   1.000
_cell.length_c   1.000
_cell.angle_alpha   90.00
_cell.angle_beta   90.00
_cell.angle_gamma   90.00
#
_symmetry.space_group_name_H-M   'P 1'
#
loop_
_entity.id
_entity.type
_entity.pdbx_description
1 polymer ?
#
loop_
_entity_poly.entity_id
_entity_poly.type
_entity_poly.pdbx_seq_one_letter_code
_entity_poly.pdbx_strand_id
1 'polypeptide(L)'
;STSGGMLLGIFQVNAFHNVAHLLIGAALIIGGLVSTRAAKAVNGTVGGAYLLLGIVGLFLVGTPLNVLALNSADHVLHFASAVVLLGTALGTDKRTHTAIA
;
A
#
# COMPACT_ATOMS: atom_id res chain seq x y z
N SER A 1 13.93 -0.13 -17.43
CA SER A 1 15.21 0.04 -16.73
C SER A 1 14.97 0.28 -15.25
N THR A 2 15.61 -0.48 -14.37
CA THR A 2 15.57 -0.35 -12.89
C THR A 2 16.52 0.75 -12.38
N SER A 3 16.79 1.78 -13.20
CA SER A 3 17.87 2.78 -13.05
C SER A 3 17.68 3.79 -11.90
N GLY A 4 17.13 3.33 -10.78
CA GLY A 4 16.88 4.09 -9.57
C GLY A 4 18.06 4.10 -8.60
N GLY A 5 17.91 4.85 -7.51
CA GLY A 5 18.87 4.94 -6.42
C GLY A 5 18.38 4.22 -5.16
N MET A 6 19.29 4.08 -4.19
CA MET A 6 18.96 3.54 -2.87
C MET A 6 18.50 4.67 -1.95
N LEU A 7 17.25 4.60 -1.47
CA LEU A 7 16.73 5.45 -0.43
C LEU A 7 17.10 4.87 0.94
N LEU A 8 17.75 5.68 1.78
CA LEU A 8 18.27 5.30 3.10
C LEU A 8 19.24 4.10 3.08
N GLY A 9 19.78 3.74 1.92
CA GLY A 9 20.61 2.54 1.75
C GLY A 9 19.84 1.22 1.82
N ILE A 10 18.50 1.24 1.92
CA ILE A 10 17.65 0.06 2.16
C ILE A 10 16.62 -0.15 1.05
N PHE A 11 15.92 0.91 0.64
CA PHE A 11 14.81 0.81 -0.33
C PHE A 11 15.28 1.21 -1.71
N GLN A 12 14.88 0.46 -2.73
CA GLN A 12 15.27 0.78 -4.10
C GLN A 12 14.13 1.53 -4.79
N VAL A 13 14.41 2.76 -5.23
CA VAL A 13 13.39 3.66 -5.76
C VAL A 13 13.80 4.25 -7.09
N ASN A 14 12.84 4.37 -8.00
CA ASN A 14 12.98 5.09 -9.26
C ASN A 14 11.83 6.08 -9.43
N ALA A 15 11.82 6.80 -10.56
CA ALA A 15 10.77 7.78 -10.85
C ALA A 15 9.36 7.17 -10.81
N PHE A 16 9.17 5.98 -11.38
CA PHE A 16 7.85 5.31 -11.39
C PHE A 16 7.40 4.91 -9.99
N HIS A 17 8.31 4.38 -9.17
CA HIS A 17 8.03 4.02 -7.78
C HIS A 17 7.60 5.24 -6.95
N ASN A 18 8.30 6.36 -7.11
CA ASN A 18 7.97 7.61 -6.42
C ASN A 18 6.61 8.17 -6.85
N VAL A 19 6.29 8.15 -8.14
CA VAL A 19 4.97 8.57 -8.63
C VAL A 19 3.88 7.67 -8.06
N ALA A 20 4.09 6.35 -8.03
CA ALA A 20 3.14 5.42 -7.40
C ALA A 20 2.91 5.76 -5.92
N HIS A 21 3.97 6.04 -5.15
CA HIS A 21 3.84 6.46 -3.75
C HIS A 21 3.07 7.77 -3.59
N LEU A 22 3.32 8.77 -4.43
CA LEU A 22 2.58 10.04 -4.38
C LEU A 22 1.09 9.86 -4.65
N LEU A 23 0.73 9.06 -5.66
CA LEU A 23 -0.66 8.77 -6.00
C LEU A 23 -1.36 8.01 -4.86
N ILE A 24 -0.70 7.00 -4.31
CA ILE A 24 -1.25 6.19 -3.20
C ILE A 24 -1.37 7.05 -1.94
N GLY A 25 -0.36 7.85 -1.61
CA GLY A 25 -0.38 8.77 -0.48
C GLY A 25 -1.51 9.79 -0.60
N ALA A 26 -1.70 10.38 -1.79
CA ALA A 26 -2.80 11.27 -2.07
C ALA A 26 -4.16 10.59 -1.90
N ALA A 27 -4.34 9.36 -2.41
CA ALA A 27 -5.57 8.61 -2.25
C ALA A 27 -5.89 8.34 -0.76
N LEU A 28 -4.90 7.95 0.03
CA LEU A 28 -5.06 7.70 1.47
C LEU A 28 -5.42 8.98 2.24
N ILE A 29 -4.76 10.10 1.94
CA ILE A 29 -5.06 11.40 2.55
C ILE A 29 -6.49 11.83 2.21
N ILE A 30 -6.84 11.83 0.92
CA ILE A 30 -8.17 12.26 0.45
C ILE A 30 -9.25 11.35 1.06
N GLY A 31 -9.09 10.03 0.98
CA GLY A 31 -10.03 9.08 1.56
C GLY A 31 -10.21 9.25 3.06
N GLY A 32 -9.11 9.47 3.78
CA GLY A 32 -9.09 9.74 5.22
C GLY A 32 -9.81 11.03 5.63
N LEU A 33 -9.72 12.08 4.80
CA LEU A 33 -10.35 13.37 5.06
C LEU A 33 -11.85 13.43 4.68
N VAL A 34 -12.29 12.60 3.74
CA VAL A 34 -13.67 12.65 3.21
C VAL A 34 -14.69 12.05 4.19
N SER A 35 -14.50 10.81 4.63
CA SER A 35 -15.41 10.14 5.58
C SER A 35 -14.81 8.82 6.07
N THR A 36 -15.33 8.29 7.17
CA THR A 36 -14.96 6.95 7.65
C THR A 36 -15.24 5.85 6.62
N ARG A 37 -16.34 5.95 5.87
CA ARG A 37 -16.66 5.01 4.79
C ARG A 37 -15.64 5.09 3.65
N ALA A 38 -15.28 6.29 3.23
CA ALA A 38 -14.26 6.51 2.20
C ALA A 38 -12.89 6.01 2.66
N ALA A 39 -12.49 6.31 3.89
CA ALA A 39 -11.25 5.82 4.49
C ALA A 39 -11.18 4.29 4.50
N LYS A 40 -12.24 3.59 4.93
CA LYS A 40 -12.31 2.12 4.89
C LYS A 40 -12.15 1.59 3.46
N ALA A 41 -12.84 2.19 2.48
CA ALA A 41 -12.78 1.77 1.09
C ALA A 41 -11.37 1.94 0.50
N VAL A 42 -10.73 3.09 0.73
CA VAL A 42 -9.37 3.35 0.24
C VAL A 42 -8.37 2.44 0.96
N ASN A 43 -8.45 2.28 2.29
CA ASN A 43 -7.57 1.37 3.02
C ASN A 43 -7.70 -0.07 2.51
N GLY A 44 -8.92 -0.55 2.26
CA GLY A 44 -9.15 -1.88 1.70
C GLY A 44 -8.53 -2.03 0.31
N THR A 45 -8.75 -1.04 -0.56
CA THR A 45 -8.26 -1.05 -1.94
C THR A 45 -6.74 -0.99 -2.00
N VAL A 46 -6.12 -0.02 -1.31
CA VAL A 46 -4.66 0.15 -1.27
C VAL A 46 -4.00 -1.03 -0.56
N GLY A 47 -4.59 -1.51 0.54
CA GLY A 47 -4.08 -2.68 1.26
C GLY A 47 -4.07 -3.94 0.39
N GLY A 48 -5.15 -4.19 -0.37
CA GLY A 48 -5.20 -5.27 -1.35
C GLY A 48 -4.17 -5.11 -2.47
N ALA A 49 -4.02 -3.89 -3.00
CA ALA A 49 -3.02 -3.59 -4.02
C ALA A 49 -1.58 -3.82 -3.52
N TYR A 50 -1.25 -3.41 -2.29
CA TYR A 50 0.06 -3.66 -1.67
C TYR A 50 0.30 -5.15 -1.39
N LEU A 51 -0.72 -5.90 -0.97
CA LEU A 51 -0.59 -7.36 -0.83
C LEU A 51 -0.27 -8.01 -2.18
N LEU A 52 -1.03 -7.66 -3.22
CA LEU A 52 -0.81 -8.17 -4.56
C LEU A 52 0.58 -7.77 -5.10
N LEU A 53 0.97 -6.51 -4.95
CA LEU A 53 2.27 -6.02 -5.39
C LEU A 53 3.42 -6.68 -4.62
N GLY A 54 3.25 -6.92 -3.32
CA GLY A 54 4.20 -7.68 -2.51
C GLY A 54 4.38 -9.10 -3.05
N ILE A 55 3.29 -9.84 -3.31
CA ILE A 55 3.33 -11.22 -3.82
C ILE A 55 3.94 -11.27 -5.22
N VAL A 56 3.41 -10.47 -6.16
CA VAL A 56 3.89 -10.43 -7.55
C VAL A 56 5.33 -9.95 -7.61
N GLY A 57 5.68 -8.96 -6.80
CA GLY A 57 7.00 -8.37 -6.72
C GLY A 57 8.11 -9.39 -6.45
N LEU A 58 7.86 -10.40 -5.61
CA LEU A 58 8.81 -11.50 -5.34
C LEU A 58 9.30 -12.19 -6.62
N PHE A 59 8.45 -12.26 -7.65
CA PHE A 59 8.76 -12.87 -8.95
C PHE A 59 9.32 -11.89 -9.98
N LEU A 60 9.22 -10.57 -9.72
CA LEU A 60 9.72 -9.54 -10.63
C LEU A 60 11.19 -9.22 -10.41
N VAL A 61 11.74 -9.46 -9.21
CA VAL A 61 13.15 -9.14 -8.89
C VAL A 61 14.10 -9.80 -9.89
N GLY A 62 15.05 -9.01 -10.42
CA GLY A 62 16.01 -9.45 -11.43
C GLY A 62 15.46 -9.60 -12.85
N THR A 63 14.15 -9.39 -13.06
CA THR A 63 13.54 -9.45 -14.40
C THR A 63 13.42 -8.06 -15.05
N PRO A 64 13.31 -7.98 -16.39
CA PRO A 64 13.02 -6.72 -17.08
C PRO A 64 11.67 -6.09 -16.68
N LEU A 65 10.75 -6.89 -16.13
CA LEU A 65 9.42 -6.45 -15.69
C LEU A 65 9.44 -5.70 -14.35
N ASN A 66 10.58 -5.63 -13.65
CA ASN A 66 10.75 -4.83 -12.43
C ASN A 66 10.80 -3.32 -12.72
N VAL A 67 9.76 -2.77 -13.34
CA VAL A 67 9.70 -1.36 -13.76
C VAL A 67 9.68 -0.39 -12.57
N LEU A 68 9.32 -0.87 -11.38
CA LEU A 68 9.31 -0.09 -10.13
C LEU A 68 10.62 -0.20 -9.33
N ALA A 69 11.60 -0.98 -9.81
CA ALA A 69 12.86 -1.22 -9.11
C ALA A 69 12.67 -1.77 -7.69
N LEU A 70 11.71 -2.67 -7.49
CA LEU A 70 11.43 -3.32 -6.20
C LEU A 70 12.59 -4.20 -5.76
N ASN A 71 12.88 -4.18 -4.46
CA ASN A 71 13.79 -5.08 -3.77
C ASN A 71 13.10 -5.83 -2.62
N SER A 72 13.84 -6.71 -1.94
CA SER A 72 13.31 -7.50 -0.83
C SER A 72 12.79 -6.67 0.35
N ALA A 73 13.46 -5.56 0.68
CA ALA A 73 13.03 -4.66 1.76
C ALA A 73 11.71 -3.96 1.40
N ASP A 74 11.54 -3.57 0.13
CA ASP A 74 10.29 -3.01 -0.37
C ASP A 74 9.15 -4.02 -0.17
N HIS A 75 9.33 -5.29 -0.54
CA HIS A 75 8.27 -6.31 -0.38
C HIS A 75 7.82 -6.46 1.07
N VAL A 76 8.76 -6.48 2.02
CA VAL A 76 8.43 -6.52 3.46
C VAL A 76 7.60 -5.30 3.86
N LEU A 77 7.98 -4.11 3.41
CA LEU A 77 7.24 -2.88 3.68
C LEU A 77 5.83 -2.91 3.06
N HIS A 78 5.68 -3.43 1.85
CA HIS A 78 4.38 -3.59 1.20
C HIS A 78 3.48 -4.57 1.97
N PHE A 79 4.00 -5.71 2.41
CA PHE A 79 3.24 -6.66 3.22
C PHE A 79 2.83 -6.09 4.58
N ALA A 80 3.75 -5.43 5.28
CA ALA A 80 3.45 -4.78 6.56
C ALA A 80 2.36 -3.72 6.39
N SER A 81 2.48 -2.88 5.36
CA SER A 81 1.48 -1.85 5.04
C SER A 81 0.13 -2.46 4.65
N ALA A 82 0.13 -3.56 3.89
CA ALA A 82 -1.08 -4.29 3.52
C ALA A 82 -1.82 -4.82 4.75
N VAL A 83 -1.10 -5.40 5.72
CA VAL A 83 -1.67 -5.88 6.98
C VAL A 83 -2.34 -4.73 7.75
N VAL A 84 -1.67 -3.59 7.89
CA VAL A 84 -2.23 -2.42 8.58
C VAL A 84 -3.48 -1.89 7.86
N LEU A 85 -3.41 -1.70 6.54
CA LEU A 85 -4.50 -1.12 5.77
C LEU A 85 -5.72 -2.06 5.69
N LEU A 86 -5.50 -3.35 5.43
CA LEU A 86 -6.59 -4.34 5.43
C LEU A 86 -7.17 -4.55 6.82
N GLY A 87 -6.32 -4.64 7.85
CA GLY A 87 -6.75 -4.76 9.24
C GLY A 87 -7.64 -3.60 9.67
N THR A 88 -7.29 -2.37 9.30
CA THR A 88 -8.12 -1.19 9.59
C THR A 88 -9.38 -1.15 8.72
N ALA A 89 -9.32 -1.54 7.46
CA ALA A 89 -10.49 -1.57 6.57
C ALA A 89 -11.56 -2.58 7.03
N LEU A 90 -11.12 -3.74 7.50
CA LEU A 90 -12.00 -4.86 7.87
C LEU A 90 -12.39 -4.85 9.36
N GLY A 91 -11.52 -4.33 10.23
CA GLY A 91 -11.68 -4.43 11.69
C GLY A 91 -12.32 -3.23 12.40
N THR A 92 -12.56 -2.11 11.73
CA THR A 92 -12.96 -0.84 12.39
C THR A 92 -14.46 -0.62 12.54
N ASP A 93 -15.30 -1.64 12.33
CA ASP A 93 -16.75 -1.48 12.52
C ASP A 93 -17.11 -1.32 14.01
N LYS A 94 -17.73 -0.19 14.33
CA LYS A 94 -18.35 0.01 15.66
C LYS A 94 -19.64 -0.80 15.68
N ARG A 95 -19.72 -1.83 16.54
CA ARG A 95 -20.99 -2.45 16.90
C ARG A 95 -21.86 -1.39 17.56
N THR A 96 -22.79 -0.80 16.82
CA THR A 96 -23.89 -0.03 17.43
C THR A 96 -24.77 -1.02 18.17
N HIS A 97 -24.62 -1.06 19.49
CA HIS A 97 -25.66 -1.63 20.34
C HIS A 97 -26.90 -0.74 20.17
N THR A 98 -27.83 -1.18 19.32
CA THR A 98 -29.16 -0.58 19.26
C THR A 98 -29.81 -0.83 20.62
N ALA A 99 -29.76 0.17 21.50
CA ALA A 99 -30.59 0.20 22.68
C ALA A 99 -32.03 0.36 22.20
N ILE A 100 -32.76 -0.76 22.16
CA ILE A 100 -34.21 -0.76 22.01
C ILE A 100 -34.77 -0.16 23.31
N ALA A 101 -35.37 1.02 23.19
CA ALA A 101 -36.20 1.67 24.21
C ALA A 101 -37.66 1.56 23.80
#